data_AF-A0A3C1WI54-F1
#
_entry.id   AF-A0A3C1WI54-F1
#
_cell.length_a   1.000
_cell.length_b   1.000
_cell.length_c   1.000
_cell.angle_alpha   90.00
_cell.angle_beta   90.00
_cell.angle_gamma   90.00
#
_symmetry.space_group_name_H-M   'P 1'
#
loop_
_entity.id
_entity.type
_entity.pdbx_description
1 polymer ?
#
loop_
_entity_poly.entity_id
_entity_poly.type
_entity_poly.pdbx_seq_one_letter_code
_entity_poly.pdbx_strand_id
1 'polypeptide(L)'
;MAQTTSVAIKPPNFQTAIFPIIGTAPLVIHRFSAKTKEEMKQKMETGKASSSKKNREAKSTDDLFAEARYISPEGWDGFDASAIRNAMISACRLVGFKMTLAKLSLFVEADGWDAKEPQIPLVRIYGEAVKQEDMARVETGQPYVTVRAAYNPWKANIRIRWDADQFTIADVTNLLSRVGMQVGLCEGRPASKNSAGCGWGLFKVEEAK
;
A
#
# COMPACT_ATOMS: atom_id res chain seq x y z
N MET A 1 13.67 10.69 -51.52
CA MET A 1 14.59 10.04 -50.56
C MET A 1 14.11 10.40 -49.16
N ALA A 2 13.67 9.42 -48.38
CA ALA A 2 13.27 9.67 -46.99
C ALA A 2 14.51 10.03 -46.16
N GLN A 3 14.49 11.19 -45.51
CA GLN A 3 15.56 11.60 -44.60
C GLN A 3 15.61 10.67 -43.39
N THR A 4 16.73 9.97 -43.23
CA THR A 4 17.02 9.19 -42.03
C THR A 4 17.36 10.14 -40.89
N THR A 5 16.36 10.49 -40.08
CA THR A 5 16.58 11.29 -38.86
C THR A 5 17.22 10.37 -37.81
N SER A 6 18.48 10.64 -37.42
CA SER A 6 19.11 9.91 -36.31
C SER A 6 18.46 10.35 -35.00
N VAL A 7 17.69 9.46 -34.38
CA VAL A 7 17.09 9.72 -33.08
C VAL A 7 18.10 9.33 -31.99
N ALA A 8 18.60 10.31 -31.23
CA ALA A 8 19.61 10.09 -30.18
C ALA A 8 19.04 9.43 -28.90
N ILE A 9 17.73 9.53 -28.68
CA ILE A 9 17.02 9.00 -27.51
C ILE A 9 16.01 7.97 -27.98
N LYS A 10 16.16 6.72 -27.51
CA LYS A 10 15.21 5.66 -27.85
C LYS A 10 13.82 5.96 -27.27
N PRO A 11 12.73 5.59 -27.97
CA PRO A 11 11.39 5.70 -27.41
C PRO A 11 11.28 4.85 -26.13
N PRO A 12 10.52 5.29 -25.11
CA PRO A 12 10.35 4.52 -23.89
C PRO A 12 9.72 3.15 -24.14
N ASN A 13 10.31 2.11 -23.56
CA ASN A 13 9.88 0.73 -23.71
C ASN A 13 9.07 0.29 -22.48
N PHE A 14 7.86 0.83 -22.32
CA PHE A 14 7.00 0.44 -21.19
C PHE A 14 6.18 -0.80 -21.51
N GLN A 15 6.15 -1.75 -20.57
CA GLN A 15 5.31 -2.94 -20.61
C GLN A 15 4.41 -3.01 -19.38
N THR A 16 3.29 -3.73 -19.49
CA THR A 16 2.32 -3.92 -18.40
C THR A 16 1.93 -5.38 -18.31
N ALA A 17 1.82 -5.90 -17.09
CA ALA A 17 1.33 -7.24 -16.80
C ALA A 17 0.51 -7.24 -15.50
N ILE A 18 -0.35 -8.25 -15.36
CA ILE A 18 -1.17 -8.48 -14.17
C ILE A 18 -0.58 -9.66 -13.40
N PHE A 19 -0.37 -9.46 -12.11
CA PHE A 19 0.19 -10.43 -11.19
C PHE A 19 -0.87 -10.78 -10.14
N PRO A 20 -1.56 -11.93 -10.26
CA PRO A 20 -2.45 -12.41 -9.23
C PRO A 20 -1.63 -12.77 -7.98
N ILE A 21 -2.06 -12.29 -6.82
CA ILE A 21 -1.42 -12.60 -5.54
C ILE A 21 -2.43 -13.17 -4.56
N ILE A 22 -1.95 -14.09 -3.71
CA ILE A 22 -2.74 -14.75 -2.68
C ILE A 22 -2.06 -14.51 -1.33
N GLY A 23 -2.81 -13.98 -0.37
CA GLY A 23 -2.37 -13.77 1.00
C GLY A 23 -1.92 -15.06 1.66
N THR A 24 -0.75 -15.02 2.31
CA THR A 24 -0.24 -16.08 3.19
C THR A 24 -0.30 -15.67 4.66
N ALA A 25 -0.53 -14.39 4.93
CA ALA A 25 -0.80 -13.82 6.24
C ALA A 25 -1.94 -12.78 6.13
N PRO A 26 -2.57 -12.37 7.25
CA PRO A 26 -3.61 -11.36 7.23
C PRO A 26 -3.12 -10.05 6.59
N LEU A 27 -3.94 -9.45 5.72
CA LEU A 27 -3.71 -8.08 5.26
C LEU A 27 -4.46 -7.14 6.19
N VAL A 28 -3.75 -6.22 6.83
CA VAL A 28 -4.37 -5.22 7.72
C VAL A 28 -4.20 -3.84 7.11
N ILE A 29 -5.31 -3.12 6.99
CA ILE A 29 -5.34 -1.74 6.51
C ILE A 29 -5.83 -0.82 7.62
N HIS A 30 -5.29 0.40 7.62
CA HIS A 30 -5.70 1.41 8.59
C HIS A 30 -5.64 2.79 7.93
N ARG A 31 -6.77 3.19 7.36
CA ARG A 31 -6.97 4.55 6.88
C ARG A 31 -7.04 5.52 8.06
N PHE A 32 -6.41 6.69 7.91
CA PHE A 32 -6.61 7.79 8.85
C PHE A 32 -8.05 8.31 8.78
N SER A 33 -8.73 8.36 9.93
CA SER A 33 -10.09 8.92 10.00
C SER A 33 -10.13 10.40 9.61
N ALA A 34 -11.26 10.84 9.07
CA ALA A 34 -11.50 12.25 8.74
C ALA A 34 -11.29 13.17 9.97
N LYS A 35 -11.72 12.72 11.15
CA LYS A 35 -11.51 13.44 12.41
C LYS A 35 -10.02 13.59 12.74
N THR A 36 -9.24 12.52 12.61
CA THR A 36 -7.79 12.58 12.84
C THR A 36 -7.11 13.54 11.85
N LYS A 37 -7.53 13.54 10.59
CA LYS A 37 -7.02 14.47 9.57
C LYS A 37 -7.37 15.92 9.89
N GLU A 38 -8.60 16.20 10.29
CA GLU A 38 -9.06 17.53 10.67
C GLU A 38 -8.31 18.05 11.90
N GLU A 39 -8.12 17.20 12.92
CA GLU A 39 -7.31 17.56 14.09
C GLU A 39 -5.85 17.89 13.72
N MET A 40 -5.26 17.16 12.77
CA MET A 40 -3.92 17.45 12.25
C MET A 40 -3.89 18.76 11.46
N LYS A 41 -4.91 19.02 10.64
CA LYS A 41 -5.08 20.25 9.86
C LYS A 41 -5.21 21.47 10.77
N GLN A 42 -6.10 21.42 11.76
CA GLN A 42 -6.29 22.50 12.73
C GLN A 42 -5.00 22.81 13.49
N LYS A 43 -4.22 21.79 13.88
CA LYS A 43 -2.93 21.98 14.54
C LYS A 43 -1.93 22.71 13.64
N MET A 44 -1.93 22.41 12.34
CA MET A 44 -1.09 23.08 11.34
C MET A 44 -1.51 24.54 11.12
N GLU A 45 -2.81 24.79 10.93
CA GLU A 45 -3.34 26.13 10.61
C GLU A 45 -3.26 27.10 11.80
N THR A 46 -3.51 26.61 13.02
CA THR A 46 -3.51 27.44 14.23
C THR A 46 -2.13 27.61 14.85
N GLY A 47 -1.15 26.78 14.48
CA GLY A 47 0.20 26.76 15.06
C GLY A 47 0.26 26.40 16.55
N LYS A 48 -0.89 26.18 17.20
CA LYS A 48 -0.97 25.82 18.62
C LYS A 48 -0.90 24.30 18.76
N ALA A 49 -0.09 23.85 19.70
CA ALA A 49 -0.14 22.46 20.15
C ALA A 49 -1.59 22.15 20.59
N SER A 50 -2.11 21.00 20.13
CA SER A 50 -3.46 20.56 20.48
C SER A 50 -3.62 20.62 22.00
N SER A 51 -4.53 21.47 22.48
CA SER A 51 -4.67 21.74 23.91
C SER A 51 -4.93 20.43 24.67
N SER A 52 -4.33 20.29 25.85
CA SER A 52 -4.34 19.07 26.68
C SER A 52 -5.74 18.60 27.13
N LYS A 53 -6.80 19.36 26.85
CA LYS A 53 -8.20 18.99 27.05
C LYS A 53 -8.87 18.64 25.73
N LYS A 54 -8.53 17.49 25.16
CA LYS A 54 -9.41 16.86 24.16
C LYS A 54 -10.57 16.20 24.88
N ASN A 55 -11.78 16.70 24.70
CA ASN A 55 -12.98 15.91 24.91
C ASN A 55 -12.88 14.68 23.99
N ARG A 56 -12.49 13.55 24.55
CA ARG A 56 -12.56 12.26 23.87
C ARG A 56 -14.04 11.87 23.86
N GLU A 57 -14.77 12.37 22.88
CA GLU A 57 -16.08 11.83 22.56
C GLU A 57 -15.92 10.33 22.33
N ALA A 58 -16.75 9.54 23.00
CA ALA A 58 -16.76 8.09 22.82
C ALA A 58 -17.05 7.79 21.34
N LYS A 59 -16.23 6.94 20.73
CA LYS A 59 -16.39 6.53 19.34
C LYS A 59 -16.68 5.04 19.29
N SER A 60 -17.66 4.65 18.49
CA SER A 60 -17.97 3.23 18.30
C SER A 60 -16.79 2.53 17.61
N THR A 61 -16.51 1.29 18.04
CA THR A 61 -15.50 0.46 17.35
C THR A 61 -15.95 0.10 15.95
N ASP A 62 -17.26 0.04 15.69
CA ASP A 62 -17.80 -0.21 14.34
C ASP A 62 -17.57 0.98 13.40
N ASP A 63 -17.69 2.21 13.90
CA ASP A 63 -17.37 3.42 13.12
C ASP A 63 -15.88 3.49 12.80
N LEU A 64 -15.03 3.14 13.77
CA LEU A 64 -13.58 3.07 13.56
C LEU A 64 -13.21 2.00 12.52
N PHE A 65 -13.86 0.85 12.57
CA PHE A 65 -13.68 -0.22 11.59
C PHE A 65 -14.12 0.23 10.18
N ALA A 66 -15.28 0.87 10.04
CA ALA A 66 -15.77 1.38 8.76
C ALA A 66 -14.87 2.50 8.21
N GLU A 67 -14.35 3.36 9.07
CA GLU A 67 -13.42 4.42 8.68
C GLU A 67 -12.02 3.92 8.32
N ALA A 68 -11.56 2.81 8.90
CA ALA A 68 -10.26 2.22 8.62
C ALA A 68 -10.15 1.65 7.19
N ARG A 69 -11.29 1.43 6.51
CA ARG A 69 -11.38 0.84 5.18
C ARG A 69 -11.20 1.89 4.06
N TYR A 70 -10.60 1.45 2.96
CA TYR A 70 -10.64 2.16 1.68
C TYR A 70 -11.69 1.47 0.82
N ILE A 71 -12.67 2.24 0.35
CA ILE A 71 -13.83 1.72 -0.37
C ILE A 71 -13.96 2.51 -1.67
N SER A 72 -14.10 1.81 -2.79
CA SER A 72 -14.30 2.43 -4.09
C SER A 72 -15.74 2.98 -4.25
N PRO A 73 -15.99 3.86 -5.23
CA PRO A 73 -17.35 4.26 -5.59
C PRO A 73 -18.29 3.10 -5.92
N GLU A 74 -17.74 2.00 -6.43
CA GLU A 74 -18.48 0.77 -6.76
C GLU A 74 -18.65 -0.17 -5.55
N GLY A 75 -18.20 0.23 -4.36
CA GLY A 75 -18.47 -0.46 -3.09
C GLY A 75 -17.51 -1.59 -2.74
N TRP A 76 -16.43 -1.80 -3.49
CA TRP A 76 -15.43 -2.82 -3.15
C TRP A 76 -14.30 -2.27 -2.27
N ASP A 77 -13.72 -3.13 -1.43
CA ASP A 77 -12.59 -2.79 -0.57
C ASP A 77 -11.27 -2.81 -1.33
N GLY A 78 -10.41 -1.83 -1.02
CA GLY A 78 -9.07 -1.73 -1.60
C GLY A 78 -8.00 -1.40 -0.59
N PHE A 79 -6.76 -1.34 -1.07
CA PHE A 79 -5.65 -0.70 -0.38
C PHE A 79 -4.90 0.21 -1.35
N ASP A 80 -4.17 1.18 -0.80
CA ASP A 80 -3.42 2.14 -1.61
C ASP A 80 -2.38 1.44 -2.50
N ALA A 81 -2.49 1.62 -3.81
CA ALA A 81 -1.56 1.08 -4.81
C ALA A 81 -0.10 1.47 -4.54
N SER A 82 0.12 2.61 -3.88
CA SER A 82 1.45 3.05 -3.47
C SER A 82 2.13 2.06 -2.52
N ALA A 83 1.37 1.27 -1.75
CA ALA A 83 1.90 0.25 -0.85
C ALA A 83 2.72 -0.81 -1.61
N ILE A 84 2.21 -1.31 -2.74
CA ILE A 84 2.95 -2.25 -3.60
C ILE A 84 4.22 -1.59 -4.13
N ARG A 85 4.09 -0.39 -4.72
CA ARG A 85 5.21 0.30 -5.35
C ARG A 85 6.34 0.57 -4.33
N ASN A 86 5.98 1.06 -3.16
CA ASN A 86 6.91 1.30 -2.06
C ASN A 86 7.58 -0.01 -1.60
N ALA A 87 6.82 -1.10 -1.52
CA ALA A 87 7.35 -2.40 -1.14
C ALA A 87 8.33 -2.94 -2.19
N MET A 88 8.02 -2.83 -3.49
CA MET A 88 8.92 -3.26 -4.57
C MET A 88 10.21 -2.45 -4.59
N ILE A 89 10.13 -1.12 -4.48
CA ILE A 89 11.32 -0.26 -4.35
C ILE A 89 12.13 -0.64 -3.10
N SER A 90 11.46 -0.96 -1.99
CA SER A 90 12.11 -1.45 -0.76
C SER A 90 12.68 -2.86 -0.90
N ALA A 91 12.20 -3.69 -1.82
CA ALA A 91 12.77 -5.01 -2.07
C ALA A 91 14.08 -4.92 -2.87
N CYS A 92 14.32 -3.84 -3.63
CA CYS A 92 15.55 -3.67 -4.41
C CYS A 92 16.84 -3.74 -3.56
N ARG A 93 16.81 -3.29 -2.30
CA ARG A 93 17.96 -3.40 -1.36
C ARG A 93 18.35 -4.85 -1.05
N LEU A 94 17.43 -5.81 -1.21
CA LEU A 94 17.70 -7.23 -0.97
C LEU A 94 18.44 -7.90 -2.15
N VAL A 95 18.34 -7.30 -3.34
CA VAL A 95 18.92 -7.83 -4.60
C VAL A 95 20.02 -6.95 -5.17
N GLY A 96 20.47 -5.93 -4.42
CA GLY A 96 21.51 -5.00 -4.86
C GLY A 96 21.10 -4.05 -5.99
N PHE A 97 19.81 -3.93 -6.29
CA PHE A 97 19.32 -3.05 -7.35
C PHE A 97 19.15 -1.61 -6.86
N LYS A 98 19.44 -0.62 -7.72
CA LYS A 98 19.35 0.80 -7.37
C LYS A 98 17.90 1.23 -7.19
N MET A 99 17.52 1.56 -5.96
CA MET A 99 16.18 2.04 -5.61
C MET A 99 15.77 3.29 -6.39
N THR A 100 16.72 4.16 -6.75
CA THR A 100 16.45 5.37 -7.56
C THR A 100 16.00 5.05 -8.97
N LEU A 101 16.56 4.01 -9.60
CA LEU A 101 16.11 3.53 -10.90
C LEU A 101 14.75 2.85 -10.78
N ALA A 102 14.57 1.99 -9.77
CA ALA A 102 13.29 1.35 -9.50
C ALA A 102 12.13 2.37 -9.34
N LYS A 103 12.38 3.53 -8.72
CA LYS A 103 11.40 4.62 -8.62
C LYS A 103 10.98 5.17 -9.99
N LEU A 104 11.87 5.22 -10.96
CA LEU A 104 11.60 5.74 -12.31
C LEU A 104 11.06 4.67 -13.25
N SER A 105 11.17 3.39 -12.88
CA SER A 105 10.87 2.26 -13.75
C SER A 105 9.70 1.41 -13.31
N LEU A 106 9.21 1.49 -12.07
CA LEU A 106 8.11 0.66 -11.56
C LEU A 106 6.89 1.53 -11.20
N PHE A 107 5.75 1.19 -11.80
CA PHE A 107 4.47 1.85 -11.61
C PHE A 107 3.38 0.82 -11.35
N VAL A 108 2.56 1.06 -10.33
CA VAL A 108 1.41 0.21 -10.01
C VAL A 108 0.18 0.94 -10.50
N GLU A 109 -0.55 0.33 -11.42
CA GLU A 109 -1.77 0.87 -11.97
C GLU A 109 -2.94 0.52 -11.06
N ALA A 110 -3.80 1.49 -10.79
CA ALA A 110 -4.95 1.31 -9.93
C ALA A 110 -6.08 0.54 -10.64
N ASP A 111 -6.85 -0.22 -9.86
CA ASP A 111 -8.13 -0.79 -10.32
C ASP A 111 -9.25 0.25 -10.24
N GLY A 112 -9.12 1.21 -9.33
CA GLY A 112 -10.05 2.32 -9.14
C GLY A 112 -9.51 3.34 -8.16
N TRP A 113 -10.39 4.19 -7.64
CA TRP A 113 -10.04 5.27 -6.71
C TRP A 113 -10.91 5.18 -5.46
N ASP A 114 -10.47 5.76 -4.35
CA ASP A 114 -11.26 5.80 -3.13
C ASP A 114 -12.47 6.75 -3.27
N ALA A 115 -13.63 6.32 -2.77
CA ALA A 115 -14.88 7.08 -2.87
C ALA A 115 -14.85 8.39 -2.07
N LYS A 116 -14.15 8.41 -0.93
CA LYS A 116 -14.09 9.57 -0.05
C LYS A 116 -12.91 10.49 -0.42
N GLU A 117 -11.82 9.92 -0.93
CA GLU A 117 -10.61 10.65 -1.34
C GLU A 117 -10.15 10.19 -2.73
N PRO A 118 -10.71 10.76 -3.81
CA PRO A 118 -10.47 10.34 -5.19
C PRO A 118 -9.02 10.40 -5.66
N GLN A 119 -8.11 11.00 -4.88
CA GLN A 119 -6.68 11.03 -5.14
C GLN A 119 -5.93 9.77 -4.65
N ILE A 120 -6.59 8.88 -3.90
CA ILE A 120 -5.97 7.64 -3.40
C ILE A 120 -6.23 6.52 -4.42
N PRO A 121 -5.19 6.04 -5.13
CA PRO A 121 -5.33 4.94 -6.08
C PRO A 121 -5.52 3.63 -5.33
N LEU A 122 -6.52 2.84 -5.71
CA LEU A 122 -6.83 1.58 -5.04
C LEU A 122 -6.48 0.36 -5.90
N VAL A 123 -5.89 -0.63 -5.26
CA VAL A 123 -5.88 -2.02 -5.72
C VAL A 123 -6.99 -2.76 -5.00
N ARG A 124 -7.82 -3.50 -5.75
CA ARG A 124 -8.95 -4.24 -5.18
C ARG A 124 -8.49 -5.40 -4.32
N ILE A 125 -9.10 -5.53 -3.14
CA ILE A 125 -8.98 -6.70 -2.27
C ILE A 125 -10.14 -7.65 -2.59
N TYR A 126 -9.81 -8.90 -2.88
CA TYR A 126 -10.77 -10.00 -2.93
C TYR A 126 -10.69 -10.75 -1.61
N GLY A 127 -11.53 -10.35 -0.66
CA GLY A 127 -11.60 -10.91 0.69
C GLY A 127 -12.64 -10.15 1.50
N GLU A 128 -13.06 -10.72 2.62
CA GLU A 128 -14.03 -10.08 3.51
C GLU A 128 -13.29 -9.33 4.63
N ALA A 129 -13.74 -8.10 4.89
CA ALA A 129 -13.20 -7.29 5.98
C ALA A 129 -13.69 -7.82 7.33
N VAL A 130 -12.76 -8.14 8.22
CA VAL A 130 -13.00 -8.53 9.60
C VAL A 130 -12.49 -7.43 10.52
N LYS A 131 -13.30 -7.08 11.53
CA LYS A 131 -12.91 -6.12 12.56
C LYS A 131 -11.81 -6.73 13.44
N GLN A 132 -10.64 -6.11 13.45
CA GLN A 132 -9.51 -6.51 14.27
C GLN A 132 -9.21 -5.43 15.31
N GLU A 133 -9.19 -5.83 16.59
CA GLU A 133 -8.92 -4.96 17.72
C GLU A 133 -7.60 -5.36 18.37
N ASP A 134 -6.62 -4.45 18.36
CA ASP A 134 -5.30 -4.70 18.92
C ASP A 134 -4.83 -3.56 19.80
N MET A 135 -3.89 -3.86 20.69
CA MET A 135 -3.13 -2.86 21.43
C MET A 135 -1.89 -2.43 20.64
N ALA A 136 -1.86 -1.17 20.23
CA ALA A 136 -0.69 -0.54 19.65
C ALA A 136 0.00 0.38 20.66
N ARG A 137 1.18 0.89 20.32
CA ARG A 137 1.92 1.87 21.13
C ARG A 137 2.28 3.06 20.27
N VAL A 138 2.09 4.25 20.83
CA VAL A 138 2.63 5.48 20.23
C VAL A 138 4.13 5.57 20.49
N GLU A 139 4.82 6.53 19.89
CA GLU A 139 6.27 6.72 20.01
C GLU A 139 6.77 6.86 21.45
N THR A 140 5.95 7.44 22.35
CA THR A 140 6.27 7.55 23.79
C THR A 140 6.07 6.24 24.57
N GLY A 141 5.73 5.14 23.90
CA GLY A 141 5.51 3.82 24.49
C GLY A 141 4.13 3.62 25.12
N GLN A 142 3.31 4.68 25.21
CA GLN A 142 1.97 4.62 25.78
C GLN A 142 1.06 3.71 24.95
N PRO A 143 0.40 2.71 25.56
CA PRO A 143 -0.48 1.80 24.86
C PRO A 143 -1.80 2.49 24.48
N TYR A 144 -2.35 2.13 23.33
CA TYR A 144 -3.68 2.57 22.90
C TYR A 144 -4.37 1.49 22.08
N VAL A 145 -5.70 1.51 22.09
CA VAL A 145 -6.53 0.59 21.30
C VAL A 145 -6.55 1.03 19.85
N THR A 146 -6.33 0.08 18.96
CA THR A 146 -6.48 0.24 17.51
C THR A 146 -7.58 -0.69 17.00
N VAL A 147 -8.51 -0.14 16.23
CA VAL A 147 -9.53 -0.91 15.51
C VAL A 147 -9.23 -0.78 14.03
N ARG A 148 -9.04 -1.91 13.35
CA ARG A 148 -8.56 -1.98 11.97
C ARG A 148 -9.38 -2.97 11.15
N ALA A 149 -9.31 -2.83 9.84
CA ALA A 149 -9.86 -3.81 8.93
C ALA A 149 -8.77 -4.82 8.53
N ALA A 150 -9.04 -6.09 8.81
CA ALA A 150 -8.18 -7.21 8.47
C ALA A 150 -8.86 -8.11 7.44
N TYR A 151 -8.09 -8.68 6.53
CA TYR A 151 -8.57 -9.59 5.49
C TYR A 151 -7.78 -10.90 5.56
N ASN A 152 -8.46 -12.01 5.80
CA ASN A 152 -7.88 -13.34 5.78
C ASN A 152 -8.97 -14.42 5.57
N PRO A 153 -8.97 -15.16 4.45
CA PRO A 153 -8.04 -15.07 3.32
C PRO A 153 -8.26 -13.80 2.47
N TRP A 154 -7.26 -13.45 1.67
CA TRP A 154 -7.36 -12.34 0.71
C TRP A 154 -6.58 -12.63 -0.58
N LYS A 155 -7.02 -12.02 -1.68
CA LYS A 155 -6.31 -11.99 -2.98
C LYS A 155 -6.33 -10.59 -3.56
N ALA A 156 -5.45 -10.32 -4.52
CA ALA A 156 -5.47 -9.09 -5.32
C ALA A 156 -4.88 -9.36 -6.70
N ASN A 157 -5.29 -8.57 -7.70
CA ASN A 157 -4.72 -8.61 -9.05
C ASN A 157 -3.88 -7.36 -9.26
N ILE A 158 -2.56 -7.48 -9.16
CA ILE A 158 -1.68 -6.31 -9.21
C ILE A 158 -1.31 -6.00 -10.65
N ARG A 159 -1.77 -4.89 -11.19
CA ARG A 159 -1.32 -4.41 -12.51
C ARG A 159 -0.07 -3.56 -12.35
N ILE A 160 1.05 -4.03 -12.90
CA ILE A 160 2.34 -3.33 -12.83
C ILE A 160 2.74 -2.94 -14.24
N ARG A 161 2.98 -1.64 -14.43
CA ARG A 161 3.64 -1.09 -15.62
C ARG A 161 5.10 -0.80 -15.30
N TRP A 162 6.01 -1.25 -16.15
CA TRP A 162 7.44 -1.03 -15.94
C TRP A 162 8.20 -0.65 -17.19
N ASP A 163 9.35 -0.01 -16.99
CA ASP A 163 10.32 0.28 -18.05
C ASP A 163 11.13 -0.99 -18.37
N ALA A 164 10.87 -1.60 -19.52
CA ALA A 164 11.46 -2.84 -19.96
C ALA A 164 12.92 -2.72 -20.42
N ASP A 165 13.44 -1.49 -20.55
CA ASP A 165 14.88 -1.28 -20.71
C ASP A 165 15.63 -1.43 -19.37
N GLN A 166 14.93 -1.38 -18.24
CA GLN A 166 15.49 -1.51 -16.88
C GLN A 166 15.12 -2.82 -16.18
N PHE A 167 13.93 -3.38 -16.48
CA PHE A 167 13.42 -4.60 -15.86
C PHE A 167 12.87 -5.57 -16.90
N THR A 168 13.25 -6.84 -16.82
CA THR A 168 12.53 -7.89 -17.51
C THR A 168 11.26 -8.28 -16.75
N ILE A 169 10.31 -8.96 -17.41
CA ILE A 169 9.15 -9.53 -16.70
C ILE A 169 9.57 -10.47 -15.57
N ALA A 170 10.65 -11.24 -15.75
CA ALA A 170 11.19 -12.12 -14.71
C ALA A 170 11.71 -11.32 -13.51
N ASP A 171 12.38 -10.19 -13.74
CA ASP A 171 12.84 -9.32 -12.65
C ASP A 171 11.67 -8.76 -11.84
N VAL A 172 10.61 -8.31 -12.53
CA VAL A 172 9.39 -7.80 -11.88
C VAL A 172 8.70 -8.90 -11.07
N THR A 173 8.54 -10.10 -11.63
CA THR A 173 7.95 -11.27 -10.95
C THR A 173 8.75 -11.66 -9.71
N ASN A 174 10.08 -11.74 -9.84
CA ASN A 174 10.97 -12.13 -8.74
C ASN A 174 10.99 -11.06 -7.65
N LEU A 175 11.01 -9.78 -8.03
CA LEU A 175 10.97 -8.67 -7.08
C LEU A 175 9.64 -8.65 -6.32
N LEU A 176 8.51 -8.85 -7.01
CA LEU A 176 7.20 -8.95 -6.37
C LEU A 176 7.11 -10.18 -5.45
N SER A 177 7.71 -11.30 -5.83
CA SER A 177 7.79 -12.50 -4.97
C SER A 177 8.59 -12.24 -3.70
N ARG A 178 9.71 -11.50 -3.80
CA ARG A 178 10.49 -11.05 -2.62
C ARG A 178 9.66 -10.13 -1.73
N VAL A 179 8.84 -9.25 -2.30
CA VAL A 179 7.91 -8.42 -1.52
C VAL A 179 6.99 -9.29 -0.68
N GLY A 180 6.34 -10.26 -1.31
CA GLY A 180 5.38 -11.16 -0.64
C GLY A 180 5.98 -12.02 0.47
N MET A 181 7.27 -12.35 0.38
CA MET A 181 7.96 -13.22 1.34
C MET A 181 8.74 -12.46 2.43
N GLN A 182 9.25 -11.25 2.14
CA GLN A 182 10.25 -10.59 3.00
C GLN A 182 9.88 -9.16 3.41
N VAL A 183 9.04 -8.47 2.63
CA VAL A 183 8.72 -7.05 2.87
C VAL A 183 7.33 -6.90 3.46
N GLY A 184 6.34 -7.56 2.86
CA GLY A 184 4.92 -7.46 3.19
C GLY A 184 4.29 -6.13 2.79
N LEU A 185 2.96 -6.05 2.96
CA LEU A 185 2.12 -4.90 2.58
C LEU A 185 1.40 -4.29 3.78
N CYS A 186 1.07 -3.01 3.67
CA CYS A 186 0.22 -2.27 4.61
C CYS A 186 0.73 -2.34 6.07
N GLU A 187 -0.18 -2.39 7.03
CA GLU A 187 0.11 -2.36 8.47
C GLU A 187 0.69 -3.68 8.98
N GLY A 188 1.57 -3.60 9.97
CA GLY A 188 2.17 -4.79 10.58
C GLY A 188 3.07 -5.63 9.65
N ARG A 189 3.42 -5.12 8.46
CA ARG A 189 4.35 -5.79 7.55
C ARG A 189 5.76 -5.95 8.18
N PRO A 190 6.51 -7.02 7.85
CA PRO A 190 7.85 -7.23 8.40
C PRO A 190 8.82 -6.08 8.15
N ALA A 191 8.81 -5.50 6.95
CA ALA A 191 9.65 -4.36 6.61
C ALA A 191 9.00 -3.01 6.96
N SER A 192 8.40 -2.93 8.15
CA SER A 192 7.99 -1.64 8.72
C SER A 192 9.23 -0.81 9.08
N LYS A 193 9.10 0.53 9.02
CA LYS A 193 10.22 1.42 9.37
C LYS A 193 10.44 1.49 10.89
N ASN A 194 9.36 1.32 11.65
CA ASN A 194 9.34 1.60 13.09
C ASN A 194 9.23 0.33 13.95
N SER A 195 9.16 -0.85 13.34
CA SER A 195 9.10 -2.14 14.04
C SER A 195 9.51 -3.29 13.11
N ALA A 196 9.76 -4.48 13.68
CA ALA A 196 9.90 -5.72 12.92
C ALA A 196 8.55 -6.26 12.37
N GLY A 197 7.48 -5.46 12.45
CA GLY A 197 6.13 -5.85 12.08
C GLY A 197 5.48 -6.85 13.03
N CYS A 198 4.31 -7.32 12.62
CA CYS A 198 3.54 -8.40 13.23
C CYS A 198 3.50 -9.65 12.34
N GLY A 199 4.27 -9.66 11.24
CA GLY A 199 4.25 -10.73 10.24
C GLY A 199 3.07 -10.66 9.27
N TRP A 200 2.43 -9.50 9.11
CA TRP A 200 1.24 -9.31 8.28
C TRP A 200 1.56 -8.90 6.85
N GLY A 201 0.54 -8.94 5.98
CA GLY A 201 0.62 -8.47 4.60
C GLY A 201 1.55 -9.30 3.70
N LEU A 202 1.88 -10.53 4.11
CA LEU A 202 2.64 -11.48 3.31
C LEU A 202 1.73 -12.17 2.29
N PHE A 203 2.29 -12.52 1.13
CA PHE A 203 1.58 -13.14 0.04
C PHE A 203 2.52 -13.98 -0.84
N LYS A 204 1.93 -14.78 -1.72
CA LYS A 204 2.61 -15.44 -2.83
C LYS A 204 2.04 -14.96 -4.16
N VAL A 205 2.90 -14.86 -5.18
CA VAL A 205 2.45 -14.63 -6.56
C VAL A 205 1.92 -15.97 -7.09
N GLU A 206 0.76 -15.95 -7.73
CA GLU A 206 0.21 -17.14 -8.39
C GLU A 206 1.06 -17.44 -9.63
N GLU A 207 1.55 -18.67 -9.76
CA GLU A 207 2.25 -19.11 -10.97
C GLU A 207 1.26 -19.08 -12.14
N ALA A 208 1.68 -18.49 -13.26
CA ALA A 208 0.92 -18.58 -14.50
C ALA A 208 0.79 -20.07 -14.87
N LYS A 209 -0.45 -20.58 -14.87
CA LYS A 209 -0.75 -21.91 -15.40
C LYS A 209 -0.63 -21.93 -16.91
#